data_AF-A0A2D4K7F4-F1
#
_entry.id   AF-A0A2D4K7F4-F1
#
_cell.length_a   1.000
_cell.length_b   1.000
_cell.length_c   1.000
_cell.angle_alpha   90.00
_cell.angle_beta   90.00
_cell.angle_gamma   90.00
#
_symmetry.space_group_name_H-M   'P 1'
#
loop_
_entity.id
_entity.type
_entity.pdbx_description
1 polymer ?
#
loop_
_entity_poly.entity_id
_entity_poly.type
_entity_poly.pdbx_seq_one_letter_code
_entity_poly.pdbx_strand_id
1 'polypeptide(L)'
;MANSESDDDSFMAVDPEDTVAEGTMDQEDGVCAACPEEEEEEAAWPHRSMQELPEEVLEYILSFLSPYQEHKTAALVCKQWYRLIKGVAHQCYHGFIKSVQEGNVQWESRTYPYPGTPITQRFSHSACYYDPNQSMYVFGGCTQSSCNAAFNDLWRLDLNSKEWIRPLASGSYPSPKAGATLVVYKDLLVLFGGWTRPSPYPLHQPERFFDEIHTYSPSKNWWNCVVTTHGPPPMAGHSSCVIQGRMIVFGGSLGSRQMSSDVWVLDLEHWTWSKPNVSGPGPHPRGGQSQIVIDDETILVLGGCGGPNALFKDAWLLHMRSDCPWAWQPLK
;
A
#
# COMPACT_ATOMS: atom_id res chain seq x y z
N MET A 1 30.86 -13.90 69.73
CA MET A 1 30.09 -15.08 70.17
C MET A 1 29.83 -15.91 68.92
N ALA A 2 30.03 -17.23 69.06
CA ALA A 2 29.98 -18.32 68.08
C ALA A 2 28.59 -18.45 67.39
N ASN A 3 28.27 -19.29 66.38
CA ASN A 3 28.89 -20.39 65.59
C ASN A 3 27.90 -20.67 64.40
N SER A 4 28.34 -21.03 63.18
CA SER A 4 28.16 -22.36 62.47
C SER A 4 26.70 -22.73 62.07
N GLU A 5 26.30 -23.36 60.94
CA GLU A 5 26.79 -24.37 59.95
C GLU A 5 26.02 -24.19 58.61
N SER A 6 26.60 -24.31 57.39
CA SER A 6 26.61 -25.44 56.41
C SER A 6 25.24 -26.14 56.17
N ASP A 7 24.78 -26.38 54.93
CA ASP A 7 25.28 -27.43 54.03
C ASP A 7 25.06 -27.20 52.51
N ASP A 8 25.85 -27.99 51.79
CA ASP A 8 26.20 -28.07 50.36
C ASP A 8 25.24 -28.92 49.49
N ASP A 9 25.65 -29.03 48.21
CA ASP A 9 25.39 -30.08 47.21
C ASP A 9 24.27 -29.86 46.18
N SER A 10 24.45 -30.17 44.89
CA SER A 10 25.62 -30.41 44.03
C SER A 10 25.04 -30.63 42.62
N PHE A 11 25.72 -30.09 41.62
CA PHE A 11 25.39 -30.18 40.20
C PHE A 11 26.14 -31.37 39.58
N MET A 12 25.47 -32.28 38.86
CA MET A 12 26.14 -33.25 37.98
C MET A 12 25.31 -33.54 36.74
N ALA A 13 25.97 -33.40 35.58
CA ALA A 13 25.54 -33.87 34.26
C ALA A 13 26.36 -35.13 33.90
N VAL A 14 25.75 -36.15 33.28
CA VAL A 14 26.43 -37.03 32.30
C VAL A 14 25.41 -37.78 31.42
N ASP A 15 25.81 -38.00 30.18
CA ASP A 15 25.09 -38.56 29.02
C ASP A 15 25.35 -40.10 28.85
N PRO A 16 24.96 -40.79 27.75
CA PRO A 16 24.26 -42.09 27.77
C PRO A 16 25.10 -43.33 27.39
N GLU A 17 24.55 -44.54 27.56
CA GLU A 17 25.03 -45.76 26.87
C GLU A 17 23.88 -46.69 26.40
N ASP A 18 24.12 -47.25 25.21
CA ASP A 18 23.36 -48.24 24.45
C ASP A 18 23.21 -49.61 25.15
N THR A 19 22.13 -50.34 24.84
CA THR A 19 22.17 -51.82 24.78
C THR A 19 21.25 -52.36 23.68
N VAL A 20 21.85 -53.19 22.81
CA VAL A 20 21.22 -54.01 21.77
C VAL A 20 20.98 -55.42 22.33
N ALA A 21 19.84 -56.04 22.01
CA ALA A 21 19.70 -57.50 22.04
C ALA A 21 18.62 -57.99 21.04
N GLU A 22 19.03 -58.92 20.18
CA GLU A 22 18.23 -59.67 19.20
C GLU A 22 17.32 -60.73 19.87
N GLY A 23 16.23 -61.13 19.19
CA GLY A 23 15.40 -62.27 19.59
C GLY A 23 14.28 -62.58 18.60
N THR A 24 14.38 -63.76 17.98
CA THR A 24 13.65 -64.38 16.86
C THR A 24 12.17 -64.74 17.06
N MET A 25 11.38 -64.51 16.00
CA MET A 25 10.38 -65.37 15.31
C MET A 25 9.63 -66.47 16.09
N ASP A 26 8.29 -66.36 16.12
CA ASP A 26 7.37 -67.50 16.13
C ASP A 26 6.11 -67.17 15.29
N GLN A 27 5.79 -68.08 14.36
CA GLN A 27 4.57 -68.12 13.55
C GLN A 27 3.52 -68.95 14.29
N GLU A 28 2.29 -68.46 14.40
CA GLU A 28 1.13 -69.32 14.62
C GLU A 28 0.01 -68.98 13.63
N ASP A 29 -0.37 -70.01 12.88
CA ASP A 29 -1.41 -70.06 11.87
C ASP A 29 -2.80 -69.85 12.46
N GLY A 30 -3.54 -68.89 11.92
CA GLY A 30 -4.96 -68.67 12.17
C GLY A 30 -5.74 -68.58 10.86
N VAL A 31 -6.25 -69.72 10.40
CA VAL A 31 -7.18 -69.82 9.25
C VAL A 31 -8.45 -69.04 9.56
N CYS A 32 -8.76 -68.00 8.78
CA CYS A 32 -10.07 -67.35 8.80
C CYS A 32 -10.69 -67.36 7.40
N ALA A 33 -11.98 -67.67 7.39
CA ALA A 33 -12.79 -68.09 6.26
C ALA A 33 -12.97 -67.02 5.17
N ALA A 34 -13.08 -67.52 3.93
CA ALA A 34 -13.36 -66.77 2.73
C ALA A 34 -14.55 -65.80 2.89
N CYS A 35 -14.31 -64.52 2.57
CA CYS A 35 -15.33 -63.56 2.19
C CYS A 35 -15.30 -63.42 0.66
N PRO A 36 -16.44 -63.30 -0.04
CA PRO A 36 -16.46 -63.18 -1.49
C PRO A 36 -15.81 -61.85 -1.91
N GLU A 37 -14.90 -61.91 -2.86
CA GLU A 37 -14.44 -60.71 -3.58
C GLU A 37 -15.63 -60.15 -4.36
N GLU A 38 -16.25 -59.10 -3.82
CA GLU A 38 -17.09 -58.22 -4.62
C GLU A 38 -16.13 -57.46 -5.56
N GLU A 39 -16.08 -57.88 -6.82
CA GLU A 39 -15.50 -57.09 -7.91
C GLU A 39 -16.32 -55.79 -8.03
N GLU A 40 -15.97 -54.78 -7.25
CA GLU A 40 -16.32 -53.40 -7.58
C GLU A 40 -15.59 -53.04 -8.86
N GLU A 41 -16.29 -53.10 -10.00
CA GLU A 41 -15.90 -52.39 -11.21
C GLU A 41 -15.80 -50.89 -10.86
N GLU A 42 -14.60 -50.44 -10.46
CA GLU A 42 -14.24 -49.04 -10.52
C GLU A 42 -14.41 -48.61 -11.98
N ALA A 43 -15.54 -47.96 -12.27
CA ALA A 43 -15.77 -47.29 -13.54
C ALA A 43 -14.62 -46.30 -13.76
N ALA A 44 -13.64 -46.70 -14.56
CA ALA A 44 -12.49 -45.89 -14.93
C ALA A 44 -12.99 -44.64 -15.63
N TRP A 45 -13.17 -43.55 -14.87
CA TRP A 45 -13.39 -42.24 -15.45
C TRP A 45 -12.20 -41.97 -16.38
N PRO A 46 -12.42 -41.70 -17.68
CA PRO A 46 -11.30 -41.41 -18.56
C PRO A 46 -10.53 -40.23 -17.97
N HIS A 47 -9.23 -40.40 -17.73
CA HIS A 47 -8.34 -39.34 -17.30
C HIS A 47 -8.30 -38.25 -18.38
N ARG A 48 -9.27 -37.33 -18.34
CA ARG A 48 -9.30 -36.17 -19.22
C ARG A 48 -8.24 -35.19 -18.75
N SER A 49 -7.33 -34.84 -19.66
CA SER A 49 -6.34 -33.80 -19.38
C SER A 49 -7.00 -32.43 -19.43
N MET A 50 -6.55 -31.51 -18.59
CA MET A 50 -6.98 -30.10 -18.60
C MET A 50 -6.73 -29.41 -19.96
N GLN A 51 -5.84 -29.98 -20.77
CA GLN A 51 -5.51 -29.53 -22.13
C GLN A 51 -6.62 -29.83 -23.15
N GLU A 52 -7.57 -30.72 -22.82
CA GLU A 52 -8.69 -31.10 -23.69
C GLU A 52 -9.90 -30.16 -23.56
N LEU A 53 -9.86 -29.22 -22.61
CA LEU A 53 -10.92 -28.24 -22.43
C LEU A 53 -10.89 -27.18 -23.53
N PRO A 54 -12.06 -26.74 -24.04
CA PRO A 54 -12.14 -25.57 -24.92
C PRO A 54 -11.53 -24.34 -24.27
N GLU A 55 -10.93 -23.47 -25.08
CA GLU A 55 -10.24 -22.28 -24.60
C GLU A 55 -11.18 -21.34 -23.84
N GLU A 56 -12.44 -21.24 -24.26
CA GLU A 56 -13.45 -20.39 -23.63
C GLU A 56 -13.74 -20.83 -22.19
N VAL A 57 -13.71 -22.14 -21.93
CA VAL A 57 -13.89 -22.69 -20.58
C VAL A 57 -12.67 -22.39 -19.72
N LEU A 58 -11.47 -22.52 -20.29
CA LEU A 58 -10.24 -22.18 -19.59
C LEU A 58 -10.16 -20.68 -19.29
N GLU A 59 -10.51 -19.79 -20.23
CA GLU A 59 -10.59 -18.35 -20.00
C GLU A 59 -11.59 -18.03 -18.89
N TYR A 60 -12.77 -18.66 -18.89
CA TYR A 60 -13.76 -18.49 -17.84
C TYR A 60 -13.23 -18.91 -16.47
N ILE A 61 -12.56 -20.08 -16.37
CA ILE A 61 -11.95 -20.54 -15.12
C ILE A 61 -10.85 -19.56 -14.66
N LEU A 62 -9.97 -19.14 -15.57
CA LEU A 62 -8.87 -18.23 -15.29
C LEU A 62 -9.36 -16.82 -14.92
N SER A 63 -10.57 -16.43 -15.34
CA SER A 63 -11.19 -15.16 -14.96
C SER A 63 -11.52 -15.05 -13.46
N PHE A 64 -11.63 -16.18 -12.74
CA PHE A 64 -11.83 -16.19 -11.30
C PHE A 64 -10.54 -15.96 -10.50
N LEU A 65 -9.38 -16.10 -11.14
CA LEU A 65 -8.11 -15.84 -10.49
C LEU A 65 -7.92 -14.35 -10.26
N SER A 66 -7.29 -14.02 -9.14
CA SER A 66 -6.84 -12.68 -8.80
C SER A 66 -5.93 -12.12 -9.89
N PRO A 67 -6.19 -10.89 -10.38
CA PRO A 67 -5.34 -10.24 -11.38
C PRO A 67 -3.94 -9.89 -10.85
N TYR A 68 -3.70 -10.12 -9.55
CA TYR A 68 -2.45 -9.82 -8.89
C TYR A 68 -1.42 -10.95 -9.07
N GLN A 69 -1.18 -11.77 -8.04
CA GLN A 69 -0.12 -12.77 -8.07
C GLN A 69 -0.55 -14.04 -8.79
N GLU A 70 -1.84 -14.40 -8.73
CA GLU A 70 -2.37 -15.63 -9.31
C GLU A 70 -2.29 -15.61 -10.84
N HIS A 71 -2.67 -14.51 -11.51
CA HIS A 71 -2.48 -14.35 -12.96
C HIS A 71 -1.00 -14.47 -13.36
N LYS A 72 -0.10 -13.83 -12.61
CA LYS A 72 1.35 -13.90 -12.87
C LYS A 72 1.85 -15.34 -12.76
N THR A 73 1.45 -16.06 -11.72
CA THR A 73 1.88 -17.45 -11.46
C THR A 73 1.30 -18.41 -12.50
N ALA A 74 0.01 -18.27 -12.80
CA ALA A 74 -0.67 -19.10 -13.78
C ALA A 74 -0.12 -18.89 -15.21
N ALA A 75 0.36 -17.69 -15.54
CA ALA A 75 0.98 -17.38 -16.83
C ALA A 75 2.35 -18.08 -17.04
N LEU A 76 2.98 -18.59 -15.97
CA LEU A 76 4.25 -19.31 -16.04
C LEU A 76 4.09 -20.82 -16.33
N VAL A 77 2.86 -21.35 -16.27
CA VAL A 77 2.59 -22.79 -16.42
C VAL A 77 2.98 -23.30 -17.81
N CYS A 78 2.44 -22.68 -18.86
CA CYS A 78 2.78 -23.01 -20.25
C CYS A 78 2.38 -21.87 -21.21
N LYS A 79 2.77 -21.99 -22.49
CA LYS A 79 2.46 -20.98 -23.52
C LYS A 79 0.95 -20.76 -23.72
N GLN A 80 0.15 -21.81 -23.59
CA GLN A 80 -1.31 -21.72 -23.72
C GLN A 80 -1.89 -20.87 -22.59
N TRP A 81 -1.52 -21.16 -21.34
CA TRP A 81 -1.97 -20.40 -20.16
C TRP A 81 -1.54 -18.94 -20.21
N TYR A 82 -0.30 -18.68 -20.65
CA TYR A 82 0.19 -17.32 -20.88
C TYR A 82 -0.72 -16.53 -21.84
N ARG A 83 -1.08 -17.13 -22.98
CA ARG A 83 -1.96 -16.49 -23.96
C ARG A 83 -3.37 -16.26 -23.40
N LEU A 84 -3.94 -17.26 -22.74
CA LEU A 84 -5.30 -17.18 -22.16
C LEU A 84 -5.37 -16.12 -21.07
N ILE A 85 -4.40 -16.06 -20.15
CA ILE A 85 -4.38 -15.05 -19.08
C ILE A 85 -4.23 -13.64 -19.64
N LYS A 86 -3.40 -13.47 -20.69
CA LYS A 86 -3.32 -12.19 -21.38
C LYS A 86 -4.66 -11.80 -22.02
N GLY A 87 -5.38 -12.77 -22.58
CA GLY A 87 -6.74 -12.61 -23.09
C GLY A 87 -7.73 -12.19 -22.00
N VAL A 88 -7.77 -12.93 -20.90
CA VAL A 88 -8.61 -12.65 -19.72
C VAL A 88 -8.31 -11.26 -19.15
N ALA A 89 -7.04 -10.91 -18.93
CA ALA A 89 -6.66 -9.60 -18.42
C ALA A 89 -7.13 -8.46 -19.35
N HIS A 90 -6.99 -8.66 -20.66
CA HIS A 90 -7.47 -7.71 -21.66
C HIS A 90 -9.00 -7.59 -21.65
N GLN A 91 -9.74 -8.71 -21.61
CA GLN A 91 -11.19 -8.73 -21.51
C GLN A 91 -11.69 -8.04 -20.23
N CYS A 92 -11.06 -8.32 -19.08
CA CYS A 92 -11.38 -7.67 -17.81
C CYS A 92 -11.16 -6.16 -17.86
N TYR A 93 -10.04 -5.70 -18.44
CA TYR A 93 -9.75 -4.28 -18.60
C TYR A 93 -10.78 -3.58 -19.49
N HIS A 94 -11.05 -4.14 -20.68
CA HIS A 94 -12.04 -3.56 -21.60
C HIS A 94 -13.45 -3.59 -21.04
N GLY A 95 -13.83 -4.68 -20.36
CA GLY A 95 -15.09 -4.80 -19.65
C GLY A 95 -15.22 -3.72 -18.58
N PHE A 96 -14.17 -3.49 -17.78
CA PHE A 96 -14.16 -2.43 -16.78
C PHE A 96 -14.34 -1.04 -17.40
N ILE A 97 -13.55 -0.69 -18.43
CA ILE A 97 -13.65 0.62 -19.10
C ILE A 97 -15.04 0.83 -19.70
N LYS A 98 -15.61 -0.19 -20.35
CA LYS A 98 -16.96 -0.12 -20.91
C LYS A 98 -18.00 0.09 -19.80
N SER A 99 -17.93 -0.67 -18.71
CA SER A 99 -18.82 -0.52 -17.55
C SER A 99 -18.73 0.88 -16.93
N VAL A 100 -17.53 1.47 -16.85
CA VAL A 100 -17.34 2.85 -16.38
C VAL A 100 -18.01 3.85 -17.34
N GLN A 101 -17.85 3.68 -18.65
CA GLN A 101 -18.48 4.55 -19.66
C GLN A 101 -20.01 4.46 -19.66
N GLU A 102 -20.55 3.26 -19.44
CA GLU A 102 -21.99 3.00 -19.39
C GLU A 102 -22.60 3.30 -18.02
N GLY A 103 -21.78 3.64 -17.01
CA GLY A 103 -22.22 3.87 -15.64
C GLY A 103 -22.67 2.61 -14.89
N ASN A 104 -22.33 1.42 -15.40
CA ASN A 104 -22.67 0.13 -14.81
C ASN A 104 -21.60 -0.32 -13.80
N VAL A 105 -21.40 0.48 -12.75
CA VAL A 105 -20.44 0.20 -11.68
C VAL A 105 -21.19 -0.11 -10.40
N GLN A 106 -20.95 -1.30 -9.85
CA GLN A 106 -21.52 -1.71 -8.57
C GLN A 106 -20.46 -1.63 -7.47
N TRP A 107 -20.86 -1.11 -6.32
CA TRP A 107 -20.02 -1.01 -5.14
C TRP A 107 -20.50 -2.02 -4.10
N GLU A 108 -19.57 -2.81 -3.59
CA GLU A 108 -19.83 -3.79 -2.54
C GLU A 108 -18.91 -3.51 -1.36
N SER A 109 -19.48 -3.45 -0.15
CA SER A 109 -18.68 -3.40 1.07
C SER A 109 -18.24 -4.81 1.42
N ARG A 110 -16.93 -5.08 1.34
CA ARG A 110 -16.36 -6.36 1.76
C ARG A 110 -15.71 -6.23 3.13
N THR A 111 -16.19 -7.05 4.06
CA THR A 111 -15.53 -7.26 5.36
C THR A 111 -14.87 -8.63 5.30
N TYR A 112 -13.54 -8.67 5.35
CA TYR A 112 -12.83 -9.94 5.37
C TYR A 112 -12.84 -10.50 6.80
N PRO A 113 -13.42 -11.69 7.05
CA PRO A 113 -13.45 -12.31 8.37
C PRO A 113 -12.05 -12.86 8.67
N TYR A 114 -11.17 -12.03 9.22
CA TYR A 114 -9.81 -12.45 9.57
C TYR A 114 -9.51 -12.26 11.06
N PRO A 115 -8.69 -13.12 11.66
CA PRO A 115 -8.20 -12.98 13.03
C PRO A 115 -7.14 -11.85 13.21
N GLY A 116 -6.78 -11.14 12.14
CA GLY A 116 -5.81 -10.04 12.18
C GLY A 116 -6.42 -8.72 12.68
N THR A 117 -5.60 -7.86 13.30
CA THR A 117 -6.05 -6.54 13.76
C THR A 117 -6.26 -5.61 12.55
N PRO A 118 -7.51 -5.19 12.24
CA PRO A 118 -7.74 -4.26 11.15
C PRO A 118 -7.07 -2.90 11.45
N ILE A 119 -6.75 -2.16 10.38
CA ILE A 119 -6.28 -0.79 10.54
C ILE A 119 -7.31 0.04 11.32
N THR A 120 -6.85 0.79 12.32
CA THR A 120 -7.72 1.66 13.13
C THR A 120 -8.40 2.71 12.27
N GLN A 121 -9.67 3.02 12.56
CA GLN A 121 -10.41 4.10 11.92
C GLN A 121 -9.63 5.42 12.01
N ARG A 122 -9.47 6.08 10.86
CA ARG A 122 -8.64 7.26 10.70
C ARG A 122 -9.09 8.09 9.51
N PHE A 123 -8.85 9.40 9.56
CA PHE A 123 -9.03 10.30 8.42
C PHE A 123 -7.73 11.04 8.10
N SER A 124 -7.66 11.65 6.92
CA SER A 124 -6.47 12.37 6.44
C SER A 124 -5.19 11.53 6.43
N HIS A 125 -5.30 10.22 6.26
CA HIS A 125 -4.15 9.34 6.03
C HIS A 125 -3.64 9.50 4.60
N SER A 126 -2.36 9.23 4.38
CA SER A 126 -1.79 9.18 3.04
C SER A 126 -1.82 7.75 2.54
N ALA A 127 -2.07 7.54 1.26
CA ALA A 127 -2.06 6.21 0.67
C ALA A 127 -1.51 6.20 -0.75
N CYS A 128 -0.86 5.10 -1.13
CA CYS A 128 -0.38 4.89 -2.48
C CYS A 128 -0.36 3.40 -2.86
N TYR A 129 -0.44 3.10 -4.16
CA TYR A 129 -0.28 1.76 -4.69
C TYR A 129 1.17 1.49 -5.07
N TYR A 130 1.72 0.35 -4.65
CA TYR A 130 3.06 -0.11 -4.98
C TYR A 130 2.99 -1.41 -5.79
N ASP A 131 3.25 -1.30 -7.09
CA ASP A 131 3.10 -2.38 -8.06
C ASP A 131 3.98 -3.62 -7.80
N PRO A 132 5.27 -3.51 -7.44
CA PRO A 132 6.13 -4.69 -7.27
C PRO A 132 5.61 -5.70 -6.23
N ASN A 133 4.97 -5.21 -5.16
CA ASN A 133 4.33 -6.06 -4.14
C ASN A 133 2.81 -6.15 -4.31
N GLN A 134 2.24 -5.54 -5.38
CA GLN A 134 0.79 -5.45 -5.62
C GLN A 134 0.01 -5.07 -4.35
N SER A 135 0.52 -4.07 -3.64
CA SER A 135 0.06 -3.71 -2.31
C SER A 135 -0.28 -2.23 -2.22
N MET A 136 -1.31 -1.90 -1.46
CA MET A 136 -1.60 -0.52 -1.07
C MET A 136 -0.92 -0.22 0.27
N TYR A 137 -0.18 0.88 0.33
CA TYR A 137 0.41 1.37 1.57
C TYR A 137 -0.41 2.54 2.12
N VAL A 138 -0.61 2.55 3.43
CA VAL A 138 -1.31 3.61 4.16
C VAL A 138 -0.42 4.08 5.30
N PHE A 139 -0.20 5.39 5.38
CA PHE A 139 0.61 6.01 6.42
C PHE A 139 -0.18 7.07 7.19
N GLY A 140 -0.04 7.05 8.52
CA GLY A 140 -0.47 8.12 9.40
C GLY A 140 -1.98 8.37 9.39
N GLY A 141 -2.37 9.63 9.42
CA GLY A 141 -3.75 10.08 9.64
C GLY A 141 -4.04 10.35 11.12
N CYS A 142 -5.30 10.63 11.46
CA CYS A 142 -5.69 10.91 12.84
C CYS A 142 -7.09 10.39 13.18
N THR A 143 -7.37 10.24 14.48
CA THR A 143 -8.66 9.78 14.99
C THR A 143 -9.73 10.88 14.98
N GLN A 144 -10.98 10.49 14.74
CA GLN A 144 -12.14 11.39 14.64
C GLN A 144 -12.38 12.22 15.91
N SER A 145 -12.03 11.68 17.08
CA SER A 145 -12.04 12.39 18.35
C SER A 145 -10.92 13.43 18.38
N SER A 146 -11.25 14.64 17.93
CA SER A 146 -10.48 15.87 18.08
C SER A 146 -9.11 15.94 17.39
N CYS A 147 -8.75 15.05 16.46
CA CYS A 147 -7.42 15.02 15.80
C CYS A 147 -6.22 15.23 16.75
N ASN A 148 -6.40 14.90 18.02
CA ASN A 148 -5.40 15.03 19.07
C ASN A 148 -4.42 13.85 19.08
N ALA A 149 -4.79 12.76 18.40
CA ALA A 149 -3.93 11.60 18.17
C ALA A 149 -3.73 11.42 16.66
N ALA A 150 -2.59 11.90 16.17
CA ALA A 150 -2.09 11.52 14.86
C ALA A 150 -1.35 10.18 14.98
N PHE A 151 -1.39 9.39 13.92
CA PHE A 151 -0.63 8.16 13.81
C PHE A 151 0.67 8.40 13.04
N ASN A 152 1.69 7.61 13.35
CA ASN A 152 2.89 7.46 12.52
C ASN A 152 3.00 6.06 11.91
N ASP A 153 2.04 5.17 12.14
CA ASP A 153 2.14 3.79 11.66
C ASP A 153 2.05 3.70 10.13
N LEU A 154 2.78 2.73 9.58
CA LEU A 154 2.65 2.28 8.20
C LEU A 154 1.87 0.96 8.19
N TRP A 155 0.92 0.87 7.27
CA TRP A 155 0.14 -0.34 7.01
C TRP A 155 0.24 -0.70 5.53
N ARG A 156 0.26 -1.99 5.24
CA ARG A 156 0.25 -2.55 3.89
C ARG A 156 -0.97 -3.45 3.74
N LEU A 157 -1.82 -3.16 2.77
CA LEU A 157 -2.85 -4.08 2.31
C LEU A 157 -2.28 -4.86 1.13
N ASP A 158 -2.06 -6.16 1.32
CA ASP A 158 -1.74 -7.08 0.23
C ASP A 158 -3.02 -7.31 -0.59
N LEU A 159 -3.03 -6.94 -1.88
CA LEU A 159 -4.25 -7.06 -2.69
C LEU A 159 -4.50 -8.50 -3.17
N ASN A 160 -3.51 -9.38 -3.08
CA ASN A 160 -3.66 -10.79 -3.40
C ASN A 160 -4.37 -11.53 -2.26
N SER A 161 -3.81 -11.48 -1.04
CA SER A 161 -4.41 -12.13 0.13
C SER A 161 -5.56 -11.31 0.74
N LYS A 162 -5.64 -10.01 0.42
CA LYS A 162 -6.57 -9.04 1.03
C LYS A 162 -6.34 -8.84 2.53
N GLU A 163 -5.10 -9.03 2.96
CA GLU A 163 -4.69 -8.93 4.36
C GLU A 163 -3.99 -7.61 4.67
N TRP A 164 -4.35 -7.02 5.82
CA TRP A 164 -3.63 -5.90 6.40
C TRP A 164 -2.42 -6.41 7.19
N ILE A 165 -1.26 -5.89 6.84
CA ILE A 165 0.02 -6.22 7.45
C ILE A 165 0.61 -4.92 7.96
N ARG A 166 1.11 -4.92 9.20
CA ARG A 166 1.83 -3.79 9.78
C ARG A 166 3.34 -4.00 9.64
N PRO A 167 4.03 -3.34 8.69
CA PRO A 167 5.48 -3.47 8.58
C PRO A 167 6.15 -2.78 9.78
N LEU A 168 6.87 -3.56 10.59
CA LEU A 168 7.67 -3.04 11.69
C LEU A 168 9.00 -2.51 11.13
N ALA A 169 8.94 -1.35 10.50
CA ALA A 169 10.07 -0.75 9.80
C ALA A 169 11.08 -0.12 10.78
N SER A 170 12.36 -0.17 10.40
CA SER A 170 13.47 0.48 11.13
C SER A 170 13.91 1.78 10.46
N GLY A 171 14.81 2.54 11.09
CA GLY A 171 15.43 3.73 10.51
C GLY A 171 14.85 5.05 11.01
N SER A 172 15.01 6.11 10.21
CA SER A 172 14.55 7.47 10.53
C SER A 172 13.05 7.58 10.31
N TYR A 173 12.27 7.14 11.30
CA TYR A 173 10.83 7.03 11.20
C TYR A 173 10.14 8.40 11.24
N PRO A 174 9.12 8.68 10.40
CA PRO A 174 8.45 9.97 10.42
C PRO A 174 7.67 10.20 11.72
N SER A 175 7.57 11.46 12.12
CA SER A 175 6.70 11.88 13.24
C SER A 175 5.22 11.57 12.95
N PRO A 176 4.38 11.38 13.97
CA PRO A 176 2.94 11.23 13.78
C PRO A 176 2.37 12.43 13.02
N LYS A 177 1.59 12.17 11.98
CA LYS A 177 1.06 13.23 11.12
C LYS A 177 -0.18 12.80 10.32
N ALA A 178 -0.99 13.80 10.03
CA ALA A 178 -2.14 13.72 9.13
C ALA A 178 -1.97 14.73 7.98
N GLY A 179 -2.69 14.54 6.88
CA GLY A 179 -2.69 15.46 5.74
C GLY A 179 -1.34 15.59 5.03
N ALA A 180 -0.47 14.59 5.17
CA ALA A 180 0.72 14.45 4.33
C ALA A 180 0.34 13.86 2.97
N THR A 181 1.27 13.89 2.02
CA THR A 181 1.12 13.14 0.76
C THR A 181 2.14 12.02 0.69
N LEU A 182 1.76 10.89 0.08
CA LEU A 182 2.59 9.71 -0.10
C LEU A 182 2.55 9.32 -1.58
N VAL A 183 3.68 9.37 -2.25
CA VAL A 183 3.81 9.06 -3.68
C VAL A 183 4.86 7.98 -3.91
N VAL A 184 4.78 7.26 -5.04
CA VAL A 184 5.77 6.25 -5.40
C VAL A 184 6.75 6.82 -6.42
N TYR A 185 8.03 6.57 -6.20
CA TYR A 185 9.08 6.83 -7.18
C TYR A 185 10.11 5.70 -7.18
N LYS A 186 10.24 5.00 -8.31
CA LYS A 186 11.05 3.78 -8.42
C LYS A 186 10.61 2.80 -7.31
N ASP A 187 11.56 2.32 -6.51
CA ASP A 187 11.32 1.36 -5.42
C ASP A 187 11.11 2.05 -4.04
N LEU A 188 10.77 3.34 -4.03
CA LEU A 188 10.60 4.12 -2.81
C LEU A 188 9.20 4.72 -2.71
N LEU A 189 8.66 4.72 -1.49
CA LEU A 189 7.52 5.56 -1.13
C LEU A 189 8.06 6.87 -0.56
N VAL A 190 7.64 8.00 -1.11
CA VAL A 190 8.08 9.34 -0.71
C VAL A 190 6.94 10.04 0.02
N LEU A 191 7.14 10.28 1.31
CA LEU A 191 6.22 10.97 2.20
C LEU A 191 6.67 12.43 2.37
N PHE A 192 5.78 13.38 2.16
CA PHE A 192 6.08 14.80 2.31
C PHE A 192 5.01 15.54 3.12
N GLY A 193 5.50 16.44 3.99
CA GLY A 193 4.72 17.38 4.78
C GLY A 193 3.80 16.73 5.80
N GLY A 194 2.64 17.34 6.02
CA GLY A 194 1.64 16.93 7.00
C GLY A 194 1.64 17.82 8.25
N TRP A 195 0.72 17.53 9.15
CA TRP A 195 0.57 18.26 10.41
C TRP A 195 0.25 17.31 11.55
N THR A 196 0.54 17.75 12.76
CA THR A 196 0.06 17.11 13.99
C THR A 196 -0.37 18.15 14.99
N ARG A 197 -1.37 17.79 15.79
CA ARG A 197 -1.60 18.48 17.05
C ARG A 197 -0.64 17.92 18.10
N PRO A 198 0.11 18.78 18.79
CA PRO A 198 0.87 18.34 19.95
C PRO A 198 -0.06 17.91 21.09
N SER A 199 0.54 17.30 22.12
CA SER A 199 -0.16 16.91 23.34
C SER A 199 -1.00 18.07 23.89
N PRO A 200 -2.22 17.80 24.41
CA PRO A 200 -3.07 18.84 25.01
C PRO A 200 -2.44 19.54 26.23
N TYR A 201 -1.31 19.04 26.74
CA TYR A 201 -0.54 19.66 27.81
C TYR A 201 0.92 19.94 27.42
N PRO A 202 1.45 21.13 27.74
CA PRO A 202 0.74 22.34 28.20
C PRO A 202 -0.33 22.83 27.21
N LEU A 203 -1.38 23.45 27.73
CA LEU A 203 -2.52 23.96 26.97
C LEU A 203 -2.07 25.01 25.94
N HIS A 204 -2.82 25.14 24.84
CA HIS A 204 -2.62 26.13 23.76
C HIS A 204 -1.34 25.97 22.93
N GLN A 205 -0.78 24.76 22.85
CA GLN A 205 0.31 24.53 21.90
C GLN A 205 -0.19 24.65 20.45
N PRO A 206 0.56 25.36 19.59
CA PRO A 206 0.18 25.52 18.18
C PRO A 206 0.28 24.19 17.44
N GLU A 207 -0.51 24.05 16.39
CA GLU A 207 -0.40 22.93 15.45
C GLU A 207 1.00 22.93 14.81
N ARG A 208 1.63 21.76 14.75
CA ARG A 208 2.95 21.61 14.12
C ARG A 208 2.76 21.12 12.70
N PHE A 209 3.23 21.90 11.74
CA PHE A 209 3.33 21.51 10.34
C PHE A 209 4.74 20.99 10.06
N PHE A 210 4.87 20.13 9.05
CA PHE A 210 6.14 19.54 8.64
C PHE A 210 6.47 19.92 7.18
N ASP A 211 7.75 20.04 6.89
CA ASP A 211 8.38 20.19 5.57
C ASP A 211 9.37 19.03 5.28
N GLU A 212 9.47 18.09 6.21
CA GLU A 212 10.38 16.94 6.12
C GLU A 212 9.95 15.99 4.99
N ILE A 213 10.94 15.48 4.25
CA ILE A 213 10.77 14.38 3.29
C ILE A 213 11.27 13.09 3.92
N HIS A 214 10.43 12.06 3.90
CA HIS A 214 10.80 10.73 4.32
C HIS A 214 10.62 9.74 3.17
N THR A 215 11.59 8.85 2.99
CA THR A 215 11.49 7.76 2.01
C THR A 215 11.40 6.42 2.72
N TYR A 216 10.44 5.60 2.36
CA TYR A 216 10.35 4.21 2.78
C TYR A 216 10.77 3.29 1.64
N SER A 217 11.66 2.33 1.94
CA SER A 217 12.02 1.25 1.03
C SER A 217 11.28 -0.03 1.43
N PRO A 218 10.28 -0.48 0.65
CA PRO A 218 9.56 -1.72 0.92
C PRO A 218 10.46 -2.96 0.97
N SER A 219 11.47 -3.03 0.10
CA SER A 219 12.41 -4.16 0.03
C SER A 219 13.33 -4.26 1.24
N LYS A 220 13.73 -3.12 1.80
CA LYS A 220 14.60 -3.05 3.00
C LYS A 220 13.82 -2.93 4.29
N ASN A 221 12.50 -2.70 4.22
CA ASN A 221 11.65 -2.33 5.35
C ASN A 221 12.28 -1.22 6.22
N TRP A 222 12.73 -0.14 5.56
CA TRP A 222 13.56 0.90 6.17
C TRP A 222 13.08 2.30 5.79
N TRP A 223 12.99 3.19 6.79
CA TRP A 223 12.73 4.61 6.61
C TRP A 223 14.02 5.42 6.62
N ASN A 224 14.09 6.39 5.73
CA ASN A 224 15.16 7.36 5.66
C ASN A 224 14.59 8.77 5.65
N CYS A 225 15.22 9.70 6.37
CA CYS A 225 14.89 11.12 6.31
C CYS A 225 15.81 11.78 5.30
N VAL A 226 15.23 12.47 4.31
CA VAL A 226 15.98 13.19 3.29
C VAL A 226 16.09 14.64 3.71
N VAL A 227 17.32 15.09 3.90
CA VAL A 227 17.61 16.50 4.19
C VAL A 227 17.63 17.26 2.88
N THR A 228 16.74 18.24 2.74
CA THR A 228 16.69 19.15 1.59
C THR A 228 16.83 20.59 2.07
N THR A 229 17.22 21.48 1.17
CA THR A 229 17.31 22.93 1.44
C THR A 229 16.43 23.68 0.44
N HIS A 230 16.00 24.89 0.82
CA HIS A 230 15.20 25.78 -0.04
C HIS A 230 13.87 25.17 -0.53
N GLY A 231 13.27 24.30 0.28
CA GLY A 231 11.97 23.71 0.00
C GLY A 231 10.77 24.61 0.31
N PRO A 232 9.56 24.12 0.01
CA PRO A 232 8.32 24.73 0.49
C PRO A 232 8.32 24.92 2.01
N PRO A 233 7.58 25.93 2.52
CA PRO A 233 7.34 26.04 3.96
C PRO A 233 6.60 24.80 4.49
N PRO A 234 6.65 24.53 5.82
CA PRO A 234 5.88 23.47 6.43
C PRO A 234 4.39 23.55 6.07
N MET A 235 3.83 22.44 5.57
CA MET A 235 2.50 22.45 4.98
C MET A 235 1.76 21.12 5.12
N ALA A 236 0.42 21.18 5.07
CA ALA A 236 -0.42 19.99 5.07
C ALA A 236 -1.69 20.16 4.25
N GLY A 237 -2.32 19.05 3.86
CA GLY A 237 -3.46 19.07 2.94
C GLY A 237 -3.09 19.58 1.55
N HIS A 238 -1.81 19.60 1.20
CA HIS A 238 -1.37 19.79 -0.17
C HIS A 238 -1.66 18.52 -0.97
N SER A 239 -1.60 18.62 -2.29
CA SER A 239 -1.67 17.48 -3.20
C SER A 239 -0.31 17.28 -3.86
N SER A 240 0.05 16.03 -4.14
CA SER A 240 1.28 15.72 -4.87
C SER A 240 1.14 14.53 -5.82
N CYS A 241 1.96 14.53 -6.86
CA CYS A 241 2.08 13.48 -7.86
C CYS A 241 3.51 13.41 -8.39
N VAL A 242 3.84 12.34 -9.11
CA VAL A 242 5.16 12.15 -9.71
C VAL A 242 5.01 12.08 -11.23
N ILE A 243 5.77 12.91 -11.94
CA ILE A 243 5.84 12.93 -13.40
C ILE A 243 7.32 13.00 -13.79
N GLN A 244 7.78 12.05 -14.60
CA GLN A 244 9.15 12.01 -15.14
C GLN A 244 10.25 12.24 -14.07
N GLY A 245 10.11 11.59 -12.90
CA GLY A 245 11.07 11.73 -11.80
C GLY A 245 11.03 13.05 -11.04
N ARG A 246 10.01 13.88 -11.26
CA ARG A 246 9.74 15.11 -10.52
C ARG A 246 8.47 14.93 -9.69
N MET A 247 8.55 15.21 -8.40
CA MET A 247 7.38 15.31 -7.53
C MET A 247 6.84 16.73 -7.59
N ILE A 248 5.60 16.88 -8.07
CA ILE A 248 4.92 18.16 -8.18
C ILE A 248 3.99 18.31 -6.99
N VAL A 249 4.20 19.34 -6.18
CA VAL A 249 3.39 19.67 -5.01
C VAL A 249 2.61 20.94 -5.29
N PHE A 250 1.31 20.93 -4.98
CA PHE A 250 0.46 22.10 -5.16
C PHE A 250 -0.32 22.43 -3.89
N GLY A 251 -0.34 23.72 -3.56
CA GLY A 251 -1.19 24.31 -2.52
C GLY A 251 -0.91 23.79 -1.11
N GLY A 252 -1.96 23.62 -0.32
CA GLY A 252 -1.93 23.20 1.08
C GLY A 252 -2.08 24.35 2.08
N SER A 253 -2.36 23.97 3.32
CA SER A 253 -2.40 24.84 4.49
C SER A 253 -0.99 25.05 5.04
N LEU A 254 -0.63 26.30 5.29
CA LEU A 254 0.62 26.73 5.92
C LEU A 254 0.46 26.98 7.43
N GLY A 255 -0.67 26.55 8.01
CA GLY A 255 -1.07 26.90 9.37
C GLY A 255 -1.70 28.29 9.47
N SER A 256 -2.20 28.64 10.65
CA SER A 256 -2.77 29.97 10.95
C SER A 256 -3.83 30.46 9.94
N ARG A 257 -4.61 29.54 9.36
CA ARG A 257 -5.62 29.79 8.30
C ARG A 257 -5.06 30.33 6.98
N GLN A 258 -3.76 30.23 6.76
CA GLN A 258 -3.13 30.58 5.49
C GLN A 258 -3.11 29.36 4.58
N MET A 259 -3.59 29.54 3.35
CA MET A 259 -3.52 28.55 2.29
C MET A 259 -2.53 29.02 1.22
N SER A 260 -1.92 28.07 0.53
CA SER A 260 -1.02 28.32 -0.59
C SER A 260 -1.70 28.00 -1.93
N SER A 261 -1.32 28.71 -2.98
CA SER A 261 -1.56 28.36 -4.39
C SER A 261 -0.25 28.09 -5.13
N ASP A 262 0.87 27.98 -4.39
CA ASP A 262 2.17 27.76 -4.99
C ASP A 262 2.28 26.34 -5.55
N VAL A 263 3.04 26.23 -6.64
CA VAL A 263 3.54 24.98 -7.18
C VAL A 263 5.01 24.84 -6.77
N TRP A 264 5.36 23.69 -6.23
CA TRP A 264 6.72 23.30 -5.88
C TRP A 264 7.09 22.02 -6.61
N VAL A 265 8.35 21.90 -7.01
CA VAL A 265 8.86 20.72 -7.72
C VAL A 265 10.08 20.21 -6.99
N LEU A 266 10.03 18.95 -6.58
CA LEU A 266 11.17 18.22 -6.05
C LEU A 266 11.71 17.31 -7.15
N ASP A 267 12.96 17.53 -7.53
CA ASP A 267 13.74 16.57 -8.31
C ASP A 267 14.01 15.36 -7.41
N LEU A 268 13.49 14.18 -7.77
CA LEU A 268 13.61 12.97 -6.95
C LEU A 268 14.91 12.19 -7.20
N GLU A 269 15.69 12.58 -8.20
CA GLU A 269 17.03 12.05 -8.43
C GLU A 269 18.07 12.81 -7.60
N HIS A 270 17.97 14.14 -7.61
CA HIS A 270 18.91 15.02 -6.90
C HIS A 270 18.43 15.47 -5.52
N TRP A 271 17.17 15.22 -5.17
CA TRP A 271 16.53 15.68 -3.94
C TRP A 271 16.61 17.20 -3.74
N THR A 272 16.39 17.94 -4.83
CA THR A 272 16.45 19.41 -4.82
C THR A 272 15.10 20.03 -5.14
N TRP A 273 14.72 21.05 -4.38
CA TRP A 273 13.50 21.79 -4.61
C TRP A 273 13.71 22.92 -5.61
N SER A 274 12.67 23.18 -6.40
CA SER A 274 12.56 24.35 -7.24
C SER A 274 11.13 24.88 -7.22
N LYS A 275 10.99 26.19 -7.42
CA LYS A 275 9.69 26.86 -7.57
C LYS A 275 9.56 27.29 -9.04
N PRO A 276 8.82 26.55 -9.88
CA PRO A 276 8.64 26.91 -11.28
C PRO A 276 7.91 28.24 -11.42
N ASN A 277 8.25 28.99 -12.47
CA ASN A 277 7.50 30.19 -12.82
C ASN A 277 6.23 29.78 -13.58
N VAL A 278 5.07 30.00 -12.95
CA VAL A 278 3.77 29.70 -13.55
C VAL A 278 3.13 31.00 -14.01
N SER A 279 2.87 31.08 -15.31
CA SER A 279 2.30 32.23 -15.98
C SER A 279 0.77 32.25 -15.92
N GLY A 280 0.20 33.45 -15.95
CA GLY A 280 -1.25 33.66 -16.03
C GLY A 280 -2.00 33.51 -14.70
N PRO A 281 -3.34 33.63 -14.72
CA PRO A 281 -4.16 33.45 -13.53
C PRO A 281 -4.20 31.98 -13.12
N GLY A 282 -3.94 31.72 -11.85
CA GLY A 282 -3.99 30.39 -11.27
C GLY A 282 -5.22 30.15 -10.37
N PRO A 283 -5.42 28.90 -9.94
CA PRO A 283 -6.38 28.57 -8.90
C PRO A 283 -6.13 29.37 -7.61
N HIS A 284 -7.22 29.78 -6.95
CA HIS A 284 -7.14 30.37 -5.61
C HIS A 284 -6.41 29.45 -4.61
N PRO A 285 -5.73 30.02 -3.59
CA PRO A 285 -5.07 29.26 -2.54
C PRO A 285 -6.02 28.26 -1.86
N ARG A 286 -5.58 27.00 -1.74
CA ARG A 286 -6.45 25.88 -1.32
C ARG A 286 -5.67 24.73 -0.69
N GLY A 287 -6.35 23.95 0.13
CA GLY A 287 -5.93 22.62 0.58
C GLY A 287 -7.04 21.57 0.37
N GLY A 288 -6.70 20.29 0.47
CA GLY A 288 -7.65 19.18 0.33
C GLY A 288 -8.17 18.96 -1.09
N GLN A 289 -7.54 19.55 -2.09
CA GLN A 289 -7.83 19.31 -3.51
C GLN A 289 -7.38 17.92 -3.96
N SER A 290 -8.01 17.40 -5.01
CA SER A 290 -7.50 16.23 -5.74
C SER A 290 -6.57 16.68 -6.85
N GLN A 291 -5.44 15.99 -7.01
CA GLN A 291 -4.50 16.18 -8.12
C GLN A 291 -4.38 14.87 -8.88
N ILE A 292 -4.53 14.94 -10.20
CA ILE A 292 -4.61 13.78 -11.09
C ILE A 292 -3.62 14.01 -12.24
N VAL A 293 -2.75 13.03 -12.51
CA VAL A 293 -1.88 13.06 -13.69
C VAL A 293 -2.73 12.71 -14.92
N ILE A 294 -2.70 13.58 -15.93
CA ILE A 294 -3.41 13.36 -17.20
C ILE A 294 -2.45 12.76 -18.23
N ASP A 295 -1.26 13.32 -18.32
CA ASP A 295 -0.17 12.88 -19.20
C ASP A 295 1.18 13.32 -18.63
N ASP A 296 2.25 13.15 -19.42
CA ASP A 296 3.62 13.46 -19.02
C ASP A 296 3.92 14.95 -18.81
N GLU A 297 2.99 15.85 -19.16
CA GLU A 297 3.18 17.30 -19.06
C GLU A 297 1.97 18.02 -18.43
N THR A 298 0.91 17.30 -18.05
CA THR A 298 -0.36 17.90 -17.62
C THR A 298 -0.89 17.24 -16.36
N ILE A 299 -1.24 18.07 -15.37
CA ILE A 299 -2.00 17.64 -14.19
C ILE A 299 -3.33 18.36 -14.10
N LEU A 300 -4.32 17.68 -13.55
CA LEU A 300 -5.64 18.21 -13.23
C LEU A 300 -5.75 18.43 -11.73
N VAL A 301 -6.14 19.63 -11.31
CA VAL A 301 -6.51 19.99 -9.95
C VAL A 301 -8.01 20.19 -9.85
N LEU A 302 -8.65 19.50 -8.91
CA LEU A 302 -10.09 19.54 -8.69
C LEU A 302 -10.43 19.95 -7.26
N GLY A 303 -11.30 20.94 -7.12
CA GLY A 303 -11.91 21.33 -5.85
C GLY A 303 -10.90 21.80 -4.80
N GLY A 304 -11.14 21.40 -3.55
CA GLY A 304 -10.39 21.83 -2.36
C GLY A 304 -11.09 22.93 -1.58
N CYS A 305 -10.43 23.43 -0.54
CA CYS A 305 -10.96 24.49 0.34
C CYS A 305 -9.91 25.57 0.63
N GLY A 306 -10.32 26.84 0.57
CA GLY A 306 -9.54 28.02 0.95
C GLY A 306 -9.75 28.46 2.40
N GLY A 307 -10.61 27.75 3.15
CA GLY A 307 -11.02 28.10 4.51
C GLY A 307 -12.49 27.75 4.77
N PRO A 308 -13.04 28.10 5.96
CA PRO A 308 -14.37 27.68 6.39
C PRO A 308 -15.52 28.01 5.43
N ASN A 309 -15.40 29.10 4.67
CA ASN A 309 -16.43 29.59 3.76
C ASN A 309 -15.99 29.60 2.28
N ALA A 310 -14.90 28.90 1.95
CA ALA A 310 -14.32 28.91 0.61
C ALA A 310 -14.16 27.47 0.11
N LEU A 311 -15.28 26.83 -0.25
CA LEU A 311 -15.27 25.51 -0.89
C LEU A 311 -15.22 25.69 -2.41
N PHE A 312 -14.24 25.06 -3.03
CA PHE A 312 -14.03 25.16 -4.47
C PHE A 312 -14.64 23.97 -5.19
N LYS A 313 -15.24 24.24 -6.36
CA LYS A 313 -15.83 23.25 -7.28
C LYS A 313 -15.26 23.40 -8.69
N ASP A 314 -14.22 24.21 -8.83
CA ASP A 314 -13.53 24.47 -10.08
C ASP A 314 -12.55 23.33 -10.40
N ALA A 315 -12.16 23.30 -11.67
CA ALA A 315 -11.23 22.36 -12.23
C ALA A 315 -10.18 23.13 -13.03
N TRP A 316 -8.91 22.79 -12.83
CA TRP A 316 -7.78 23.49 -13.45
C TRP A 316 -6.77 22.50 -13.99
N LEU A 317 -6.32 22.70 -15.22
CA LEU A 317 -5.17 22.01 -15.78
C LEU A 317 -3.92 22.86 -15.56
N LEU A 318 -2.85 22.26 -15.06
CA LEU A 318 -1.51 22.85 -15.11
C LEU A 318 -0.76 22.19 -16.26
N HIS A 319 -0.41 23.00 -17.25
CA HIS A 319 0.46 22.61 -18.36
C HIS A 319 1.91 22.90 -17.99
N MET A 320 2.77 21.89 -18.10
CA MET A 320 4.17 21.89 -17.65
C MET A 320 5.15 21.62 -18.80
N ARG A 321 4.77 22.05 -20.00
CA ARG A 321 5.52 21.82 -21.24
C ARG A 321 6.93 22.39 -21.13
N SER A 322 7.89 21.71 -21.74
CA SER A 322 9.30 22.13 -21.70
C SER A 322 9.60 23.34 -22.59
N ASP A 323 8.76 23.61 -23.59
CA ASP A 323 8.95 24.64 -24.61
C ASP A 323 8.29 26.00 -24.28
N CYS A 324 7.48 26.07 -23.23
CA CYS A 324 6.83 27.30 -22.78
C CYS A 324 6.79 27.42 -21.26
N PRO A 325 6.55 28.62 -20.69
CA PRO A 325 6.30 28.75 -19.27
C PRO A 325 5.12 27.89 -18.84
N TRP A 326 5.17 27.38 -17.60
CA TRP A 326 4.04 26.63 -17.04
C TRP A 326 2.82 27.54 -16.99
N ALA A 327 1.63 27.00 -17.21
CA ALA A 327 0.42 27.80 -17.25
C ALA A 327 -0.79 27.03 -16.73
N TRP A 328 -1.63 27.73 -15.99
CA TRP A 328 -2.92 27.23 -15.55
C TRP A 328 -3.99 27.49 -16.61
N GLN A 329 -4.84 26.50 -16.84
CA GLN A 329 -6.02 26.61 -17.69
C GLN A 329 -7.27 26.16 -16.89
N PRO A 330 -8.28 27.03 -16.73
CA PRO A 330 -9.53 26.63 -16.10
C PRO A 330 -10.32 25.73 -17.06
N LEU A 331 -10.86 24.63 -16.54
CA LEU A 331 -11.87 23.82 -17.22
C LEU A 331 -13.25 24.41 -16.94
N LYS A 332 -14.01 24.65 -18.01
CA LYS A 332 -15.35 25.24 -17.95
C LYS A 332 -16.43 24.21 -17.68
#